data_AF-A0A2K8PQC5-F1
#
_entry.id   AF-A0A2K8PQC5-F1
#
_cell.length_a   1.000
_cell.length_b   1.000
_cell.length_c   1.000
_cell.angle_alpha   90.00
_cell.angle_beta   90.00
_cell.angle_gamma   90.00
#
_symmetry.space_group_name_H-M   'P 1'
#
loop_
_entity.id
_entity.type
_entity.pdbx_description
1 polymer ?
#
loop_
_entity_poly.entity_id
_entity_poly.type
_entity_poly.pdbx_seq_one_letter_code
_entity_poly.pdbx_strand_id
1 'polypeptide(L)'
;MVGLLAGGYALPVRLLAGTPYAAALGWIAAAGVLPVAVAVLARMRRVPRARVRLWALGPIGVALIAAFLSGATAPAYRPPVLVEASYVGTWTGDGVRLELGARGEVTARELPVHDGFDVVRRCSGRGTWKPVEAAPGDRTGVAVSVPGCEDAESVWQVAGTRERPELFVLMGDPDAGDVAVLRKRAVEQCTAVPAQSRWWCRERPG
;
A
#
# COMPACT_ATOMS: atom_id res chain seq x y z
N MET A 1 24.83 1.77 -37.24
CA MET A 1 25.01 0.80 -36.15
C MET A 1 23.99 1.04 -35.03
N VAL A 2 22.68 1.07 -35.36
CA VAL A 2 21.56 1.34 -34.44
C VAL A 2 20.44 0.28 -34.59
N GLY A 3 20.35 -0.40 -35.74
CA GLY A 3 19.32 -1.42 -36.01
C GLY A 3 19.49 -2.76 -35.27
N LEU A 4 20.69 -3.08 -34.75
CA LEU A 4 20.93 -4.32 -34.00
C LEU A 4 20.42 -4.27 -32.56
N LEU A 5 20.14 -3.07 -32.02
CA LEU A 5 19.51 -2.94 -30.71
C LEU A 5 18.01 -3.20 -30.80
N ALA A 6 17.32 -2.76 -31.86
CA ALA A 6 15.86 -2.94 -32.00
C ALA A 6 15.41 -4.41 -32.14
N GLY A 7 16.21 -5.26 -32.80
CA GLY A 7 15.90 -6.69 -32.96
C GLY A 7 15.98 -7.50 -31.66
N GLY A 8 16.83 -7.08 -30.71
CA GLY A 8 16.95 -7.73 -29.41
C GLY A 8 15.78 -7.47 -28.45
N TYR A 9 15.06 -6.35 -28.63
CA TYR A 9 13.95 -5.95 -27.76
C TYR A 9 12.59 -6.54 -28.19
N ALA A 10 12.41 -6.88 -29.47
CA ALA A 10 11.10 -7.32 -29.96
C ALA A 10 10.70 -8.74 -29.51
N LEU A 11 11.68 -9.64 -29.37
CA LEU A 11 11.42 -11.04 -28.97
C LEU A 11 10.95 -11.18 -27.51
N PRO A 12 11.60 -10.56 -26.50
CA PRO A 12 11.14 -10.64 -25.12
C PRO A 12 9.82 -9.90 -24.89
N VAL A 13 9.62 -8.73 -25.51
CA VAL A 13 8.35 -7.98 -25.39
C VAL A 13 7.17 -8.82 -25.89
N ARG A 14 7.34 -9.54 -26.99
CA ARG A 14 6.28 -10.39 -27.56
C ARG A 14 6.02 -11.66 -26.74
N LEU A 15 7.01 -12.17 -26.01
CA LEU A 15 6.87 -13.30 -25.09
C LEU A 15 6.25 -12.89 -23.73
N LEU A 16 6.39 -11.63 -23.32
CA LEU A 16 5.97 -11.12 -22.01
C LEU A 16 4.64 -10.32 -22.04
N ALA A 17 4.11 -10.05 -23.23
CA ALA A 17 2.91 -9.23 -23.48
C ALA A 17 1.59 -9.76 -22.90
N GLY A 18 1.60 -10.93 -22.24
CA GLY A 18 0.42 -11.52 -21.58
C GLY A 18 0.52 -11.61 -20.05
N THR A 19 1.60 -11.09 -19.44
CA THR A 19 1.83 -11.25 -18.00
C THR A 19 2.02 -9.88 -17.31
N PRO A 20 1.16 -9.51 -16.34
CA PRO A 20 1.11 -8.15 -15.79
C PRO A 20 2.42 -7.72 -15.09
N TYR A 21 3.26 -8.67 -14.68
CA TYR A 21 4.47 -8.40 -13.89
C TYR A 21 5.79 -8.65 -14.61
N ALA A 22 5.80 -9.44 -15.68
CA ALA A 22 7.07 -9.85 -16.31
C ALA A 22 7.66 -8.74 -17.18
N ALA A 23 6.82 -7.88 -17.77
CA ALA A 23 7.26 -6.66 -18.43
C ALA A 23 7.91 -5.68 -17.44
N ALA A 24 7.30 -5.48 -16.27
CA ALA A 24 7.84 -4.63 -15.21
C ALA A 24 9.18 -5.19 -14.67
N LEU A 25 9.26 -6.49 -14.41
CA LEU A 25 10.49 -7.15 -13.98
C LEU A 25 11.59 -7.09 -15.05
N GLY A 26 11.24 -7.21 -16.33
CA GLY A 26 12.17 -7.02 -17.45
C GLY A 26 12.74 -5.60 -17.50
N TRP A 27 11.88 -4.59 -17.29
CA TRP A 27 12.31 -3.19 -17.21
C TRP A 27 13.20 -2.90 -16.00
N ILE A 28 12.87 -3.43 -14.82
CA ILE A 28 13.69 -3.28 -13.61
C ILE A 28 15.05 -3.98 -13.79
N ALA A 29 15.07 -5.19 -14.35
CA ALA A 29 16.30 -5.91 -14.65
C ALA A 29 17.15 -5.14 -15.68
N ALA A 30 16.55 -4.62 -16.75
CA ALA A 30 17.27 -3.81 -17.73
C ALA A 30 17.84 -2.52 -17.10
N ALA A 31 17.05 -1.80 -16.31
CA ALA A 31 17.44 -0.55 -15.66
C ALA A 31 18.52 -0.74 -14.58
N GLY A 32 18.51 -1.85 -13.85
CA GLY A 32 19.50 -2.15 -12.81
C GLY A 32 20.76 -2.82 -13.34
N VAL A 33 20.63 -3.76 -14.27
CA VAL A 33 21.75 -4.59 -14.75
C VAL A 33 22.61 -3.84 -15.76
N LEU A 34 22.04 -3.02 -16.64
CA LEU A 34 22.82 -2.31 -17.67
C LEU A 34 23.80 -1.28 -17.10
N PRO A 35 23.42 -0.39 -16.15
CA PRO A 35 24.36 0.60 -15.60
C PRO A 35 25.48 -0.07 -14.81
N VAL A 36 25.16 -1.13 -14.07
CA VAL A 36 26.16 -1.93 -13.32
C VAL A 36 27.08 -2.66 -14.29
N ALA A 37 26.56 -3.26 -15.36
CA ALA A 37 27.37 -3.91 -16.39
C ALA A 37 28.29 -2.89 -17.09
N VAL A 38 27.80 -1.69 -17.41
CA VAL A 38 28.61 -0.61 -18.01
C VAL A 38 29.68 -0.10 -17.04
N ALA A 39 29.34 0.10 -15.77
CA ALA A 39 30.31 0.51 -14.73
C ALA A 39 31.38 -0.57 -14.49
N VAL A 40 30.98 -1.84 -14.48
CA VAL A 40 31.90 -2.99 -14.39
C VAL A 40 32.77 -3.08 -15.65
N LEU A 41 32.20 -2.91 -16.86
CA LEU A 41 32.96 -2.85 -18.12
C LEU A 41 33.95 -1.67 -18.15
N ALA A 42 33.55 -0.49 -17.70
CA ALA A 42 34.39 0.71 -17.63
C ALA A 42 35.52 0.53 -16.60
N ARG A 43 35.24 -0.11 -15.45
CA ARG A 43 36.24 -0.45 -14.43
C ARG A 43 37.17 -1.60 -14.87
N MET A 44 36.66 -2.58 -15.62
CA MET A 44 37.43 -3.67 -16.24
C MET A 44 38.41 -3.18 -17.31
N ARG A 45 38.21 -2.00 -17.91
CA ARG A 45 39.22 -1.38 -18.80
C ARG A 45 40.46 -0.88 -18.04
N ARG A 46 40.41 -0.79 -16.70
CA ARG A 46 41.50 -0.32 -15.84
C ARG A 46 42.19 -1.42 -15.02
N VAL A 47 41.76 -2.70 -15.15
CA VAL A 47 42.23 -3.81 -14.30
C VAL A 47 42.50 -5.06 -15.16
N PRO A 48 43.59 -5.83 -14.93
CA PRO A 48 43.93 -7.00 -15.76
C PRO A 48 42.80 -8.06 -15.81
N ARG A 49 42.39 -8.39 -17.05
CA ARG A 49 41.16 -9.11 -17.44
C ARG A 49 40.95 -10.49 -16.80
N ALA A 50 41.99 -11.16 -16.32
CA ALA A 50 41.91 -12.55 -15.86
C ALA A 50 41.31 -12.72 -14.45
N ARG A 51 41.47 -11.74 -13.55
CA ARG A 51 41.01 -11.87 -12.14
C ARG A 51 39.63 -11.29 -11.89
N VAL A 52 39.19 -10.31 -12.68
CA VAL A 52 37.90 -9.61 -12.45
C VAL A 52 36.70 -10.45 -12.87
N ARG A 53 36.86 -11.34 -13.85
CA ARG A 53 35.78 -12.14 -14.44
C ARG A 53 35.25 -13.25 -13.52
N LEU A 54 36.10 -13.75 -12.60
CA LEU A 54 35.75 -14.84 -11.67
C LEU A 54 35.10 -14.32 -10.38
N TRP A 55 35.48 -13.13 -9.90
CA TRP A 55 35.11 -12.64 -8.57
C TRP A 55 33.89 -11.72 -8.52
N ALA A 56 33.56 -10.99 -9.59
CA ALA A 56 32.53 -9.94 -9.53
C ALA A 56 31.17 -10.32 -10.14
N LEU A 57 31.14 -11.13 -11.20
CA LEU A 57 29.91 -11.41 -11.96
C LEU A 57 29.28 -12.78 -11.66
N GLY A 58 30.09 -13.75 -11.24
CA GLY A 58 29.62 -15.08 -10.85
C GLY A 58 28.62 -15.04 -9.69
N PRO A 59 28.98 -14.48 -8.51
CA PRO A 59 28.12 -14.57 -7.34
C PRO A 59 26.85 -13.72 -7.46
N ILE A 60 26.90 -12.55 -8.10
CA ILE A 60 25.72 -11.68 -8.27
C ILE A 60 24.73 -12.29 -9.26
N GLY A 61 25.22 -12.80 -10.40
CA GLY A 61 24.37 -13.46 -11.40
C GLY A 61 23.72 -14.72 -10.82
N VAL A 62 24.49 -15.53 -10.09
CA VAL A 62 23.97 -16.72 -9.40
C VAL A 62 22.96 -16.34 -8.32
N ALA A 63 23.20 -15.28 -7.54
CA ALA A 63 22.26 -14.84 -6.51
C ALA A 63 20.93 -14.35 -7.09
N LEU A 64 20.95 -13.61 -8.21
CA LEU A 64 19.73 -13.15 -8.87
C LEU A 64 18.96 -14.31 -9.52
N ILE A 65 19.66 -15.24 -10.18
CA ILE A 65 19.05 -16.45 -10.75
C ILE A 65 18.49 -17.34 -9.63
N ALA A 66 19.21 -17.49 -8.52
CA ALA A 66 18.75 -18.25 -7.37
C ALA A 66 17.54 -17.60 -6.71
N ALA A 67 17.51 -16.27 -6.56
CA ALA A 67 16.34 -15.54 -6.03
C ALA A 67 15.12 -15.69 -6.96
N PHE A 68 15.34 -15.63 -8.28
CA PHE A 68 14.29 -15.85 -9.28
C PHE A 68 13.77 -17.30 -9.29
N LEU A 69 14.67 -18.30 -9.33
CA LEU A 69 14.32 -19.72 -9.37
C LEU A 69 13.76 -20.25 -8.04
N SER A 70 14.22 -19.72 -6.92
CA SER A 70 13.65 -20.05 -5.60
C SER A 70 12.25 -19.49 -5.42
N GLY A 71 11.77 -18.64 -6.36
CA GLY A 71 10.48 -17.98 -6.23
C GLY A 71 10.40 -17.21 -4.92
N ALA A 72 11.53 -16.58 -4.50
CA ALA A 72 11.63 -15.70 -3.36
C ALA A 72 10.82 -14.42 -3.61
N THR A 73 9.55 -14.62 -3.89
CA THR A 73 8.49 -13.65 -3.83
C THR A 73 8.27 -13.43 -2.34
N ALA A 74 8.30 -12.17 -1.92
CA ALA A 74 7.78 -11.85 -0.59
C ALA A 74 6.38 -12.50 -0.50
N PRO A 75 6.03 -13.13 0.63
CA PRO A 75 4.74 -13.77 0.77
C PRO A 75 3.65 -12.79 0.35
N ALA A 76 2.79 -13.22 -0.57
CA ALA A 76 1.73 -12.38 -1.11
C ALA A 76 0.94 -11.76 0.05
N TYR A 77 0.87 -10.43 0.09
CA TYR A 77 0.18 -9.71 1.16
C TYR A 77 -1.28 -10.18 1.21
N ARG A 78 -1.70 -10.67 2.39
CA ARG A 78 -3.09 -10.98 2.68
C ARG A 78 -3.63 -9.92 3.62
N PRO A 79 -4.60 -9.09 3.19
CA PRO A 79 -5.25 -8.13 4.07
C PRO A 79 -5.81 -8.81 5.33
N PRO A 80 -5.78 -8.14 6.49
CA PRO A 80 -6.38 -8.70 7.69
C PRO A 80 -7.91 -8.76 7.52
N VAL A 81 -8.49 -9.90 7.88
CA VAL A 81 -9.95 -10.04 7.97
C VAL A 81 -10.38 -9.59 9.37
N LEU A 82 -11.20 -8.56 9.44
CA LEU A 82 -11.73 -8.04 10.69
C LEU A 82 -13.14 -8.59 10.94
N VAL A 83 -13.40 -9.00 12.18
CA VAL A 83 -14.78 -9.24 12.64
C VAL A 83 -15.47 -7.89 12.88
N GLU A 84 -16.80 -7.85 12.81
CA GLU A 84 -17.61 -6.64 12.96
C GLU A 84 -17.23 -5.81 14.21
N ALA A 85 -17.06 -6.48 15.36
CA ALA A 85 -16.63 -5.85 16.61
C ALA A 85 -15.26 -5.15 16.52
N SER A 86 -14.38 -5.59 15.62
CA SER A 86 -13.06 -4.99 15.41
C SER A 86 -13.10 -3.70 14.57
N TYR A 87 -14.20 -3.40 13.88
CA TYR A 87 -14.38 -2.10 13.23
C TYR A 87 -14.74 -1.00 14.23
N VAL A 88 -15.41 -1.35 15.33
CA VAL A 88 -15.87 -0.41 16.35
C VAL A 88 -14.69 0.36 16.97
N GLY A 89 -14.82 1.68 17.05
CA GLY A 89 -13.82 2.59 17.61
C GLY A 89 -13.61 3.84 16.76
N THR A 90 -12.60 4.63 17.16
CA THR A 90 -12.23 5.86 16.45
C THR A 90 -11.12 5.58 15.45
N TRP A 91 -11.31 6.01 14.21
CA TRP A 91 -10.36 5.94 13.11
C TRP A 91 -10.00 7.35 12.68
N THR A 92 -8.70 7.63 12.52
CA THR A 92 -8.20 8.95 12.16
C THR A 92 -7.03 8.87 11.22
N GLY A 93 -6.99 9.77 10.24
CA GLY A 93 -5.89 9.93 9.29
C GLY A 93 -6.28 10.92 8.21
N ASP A 94 -5.29 11.59 7.61
CA ASP A 94 -5.49 12.50 6.47
C ASP A 94 -6.58 13.57 6.67
N GLY A 95 -6.69 14.08 7.90
CA GLY A 95 -7.68 15.08 8.29
C GLY A 95 -9.09 14.53 8.53
N VAL A 96 -9.35 13.27 8.18
CA VAL A 96 -10.65 12.60 8.36
C VAL A 96 -10.70 11.88 9.71
N ARG A 97 -11.90 11.88 10.33
CA ARG A 97 -12.19 11.08 11.52
C ARG A 97 -13.50 10.33 11.36
N LEU A 98 -13.47 9.03 11.61
CA LEU A 98 -14.65 8.17 11.68
C LEU A 98 -14.75 7.54 13.07
N GLU A 99 -15.88 7.71 13.74
CA GLU A 99 -16.21 7.03 14.99
C GLU A 99 -17.29 5.99 14.70
N LEU A 100 -16.88 4.72 14.61
CA LEU A 100 -17.75 3.59 14.33
C LEU A 100 -18.27 3.01 15.64
N GLY A 101 -19.57 3.08 15.87
CA GLY A 101 -20.24 2.56 17.06
C GLY A 101 -20.74 1.12 16.89
N ALA A 102 -21.01 0.45 18.00
CA ALA A 102 -21.27 -1.00 18.02
C ALA A 102 -22.63 -1.42 17.46
N ARG A 103 -23.57 -0.48 17.26
CA ARG A 103 -24.90 -0.75 16.72
C ARG A 103 -25.05 -0.27 15.27
N GLY A 104 -23.93 -0.05 14.58
CA GLY A 104 -23.92 0.44 13.19
C GLY A 104 -24.06 1.96 13.08
N GLU A 105 -23.95 2.73 14.17
CA GLU A 105 -23.92 4.19 14.15
C GLU A 105 -22.53 4.72 13.81
N VAL A 106 -22.43 5.78 13.01
CA VAL A 106 -21.15 6.44 12.69
C VAL A 106 -21.24 7.93 12.91
N THR A 107 -20.19 8.52 13.48
CA THR A 107 -19.95 9.97 13.43
C THR A 107 -18.74 10.23 12.56
N ALA A 108 -18.95 10.92 11.46
CA ALA A 108 -17.91 11.27 10.50
C ALA A 108 -17.57 12.77 10.60
N ARG A 109 -16.28 13.08 10.48
CA ARG A 109 -15.78 14.46 10.44
C ARG A 109 -14.82 14.65 9.29
N GLU A 110 -14.96 15.80 8.63
CA GLU A 110 -14.10 16.27 7.55
C GLU A 110 -13.99 15.31 6.36
N LEU A 111 -15.07 14.54 6.09
CA LEU A 111 -15.15 13.67 4.91
C LEU A 111 -15.02 14.51 3.65
N PRO A 112 -14.04 14.24 2.78
CA PRO A 112 -13.89 14.95 1.53
C PRO A 112 -15.01 14.53 0.57
N VAL A 113 -15.63 15.53 -0.04
CA VAL A 113 -16.60 15.35 -1.11
C VAL A 113 -15.94 15.81 -2.40
N HIS A 114 -15.99 14.94 -3.41
CA HIS A 114 -15.32 15.17 -4.68
C HIS A 114 -16.33 15.55 -5.76
N ASP A 115 -15.88 16.41 -6.68
CA ASP A 115 -16.50 16.61 -7.99
C ASP A 115 -15.46 16.25 -9.05
N GLY A 116 -15.65 15.12 -9.72
CA GLY A 116 -14.58 14.48 -10.48
C GLY A 116 -13.41 14.11 -9.56
N PHE A 117 -12.25 14.72 -9.79
CA PHE A 117 -11.02 14.43 -9.03
C PHE A 117 -10.72 15.47 -7.93
N ASP A 118 -11.41 16.61 -7.95
CA ASP A 118 -11.15 17.72 -7.04
C ASP A 118 -12.02 17.63 -5.78
N VAL A 119 -11.43 17.95 -4.61
CA VAL A 119 -12.18 18.11 -3.37
C VAL A 119 -12.89 19.46 -3.38
N VAL A 120 -14.22 19.45 -3.51
CA VAL A 120 -15.02 20.68 -3.58
C VAL A 120 -15.54 21.13 -2.22
N ARG A 121 -15.71 20.21 -1.27
CA ARG A 121 -16.14 20.52 0.10
C ARG A 121 -15.73 19.42 1.07
N ARG A 122 -15.78 19.73 2.37
CA ARG A 122 -15.69 18.74 3.44
C ARG A 122 -17.01 18.70 4.20
N CYS A 123 -17.46 17.51 4.54
CA CYS A 123 -18.72 17.30 5.23
C CYS A 123 -18.51 16.56 6.56
N SER A 124 -19.39 16.82 7.52
CA SER A 124 -19.37 16.18 8.84
C SER A 124 -20.80 15.88 9.23
N GLY A 125 -21.04 14.73 9.86
CA GLY A 125 -22.38 14.32 10.21
C GLY A 125 -22.42 12.99 10.94
N ARG A 126 -23.64 12.58 11.30
CA ARG A 126 -23.91 11.25 11.85
C ARG A 126 -24.68 10.44 10.83
N GLY A 127 -24.47 9.14 10.84
CA GLY A 127 -25.14 8.23 9.94
C GLY A 127 -25.01 6.79 10.37
N THR A 128 -24.95 5.89 9.40
CA THR A 128 -24.81 4.45 9.65
C THR A 128 -23.60 3.86 8.94
N TRP A 129 -23.10 2.77 9.49
CA TRP A 129 -22.07 1.96 8.86
C TRP A 129 -22.44 0.47 8.89
N LYS A 130 -21.87 -0.28 7.95
CA LYS A 130 -21.97 -1.75 7.92
C LYS A 130 -20.71 -2.38 7.31
N PRO A 131 -20.29 -3.57 7.77
CA PRO A 131 -19.26 -4.33 7.07
C PRO A 131 -19.68 -4.63 5.63
N VAL A 132 -18.70 -4.65 4.71
CA VAL A 132 -18.89 -5.11 3.34
C VAL A 132 -17.87 -6.18 3.00
N GLU A 133 -18.33 -7.22 2.31
CA GLU A 133 -17.47 -8.28 1.82
C GLU A 133 -16.67 -7.84 0.58
N ALA A 134 -15.53 -8.48 0.36
CA ALA A 134 -14.68 -8.19 -0.78
C ALA A 134 -15.35 -8.63 -2.10
N ALA A 135 -15.45 -7.70 -3.06
CA ALA A 135 -15.69 -8.06 -4.46
C ALA A 135 -14.40 -8.69 -5.07
N PRO A 136 -14.50 -9.43 -6.19
CA PRO A 136 -13.31 -9.96 -6.87
C PRO A 136 -12.35 -8.83 -7.27
N GLY A 137 -11.16 -8.80 -6.67
CA GLY A 137 -10.16 -7.75 -6.88
C GLY A 137 -10.09 -6.69 -5.78
N ASP A 138 -11.07 -6.65 -4.88
CA ASP A 138 -11.16 -5.73 -3.74
C ASP A 138 -10.86 -6.41 -2.41
N ARG A 139 -10.88 -5.61 -1.33
CA ARG A 139 -10.74 -6.06 0.05
C ARG A 139 -12.04 -5.87 0.80
N THR A 140 -12.22 -6.65 1.88
CA THR A 140 -13.30 -6.42 2.84
C THR A 140 -13.18 -5.01 3.42
N GLY A 141 -14.30 -4.40 3.78
CA GLY A 141 -14.32 -2.99 4.19
C GLY A 141 -15.51 -2.64 5.06
N VAL A 142 -15.76 -1.34 5.17
CA VAL A 142 -16.93 -0.76 5.81
C VAL A 142 -17.56 0.25 4.87
N ALA A 143 -18.86 0.11 4.63
CA ALA A 143 -19.66 1.12 3.97
C ALA A 143 -20.19 2.11 5.02
N VAL A 144 -20.01 3.39 4.78
CA VAL A 144 -20.39 4.53 5.63
C VAL A 144 -21.41 5.36 4.85
N SER A 145 -22.56 5.61 5.46
CA SER A 145 -23.62 6.45 4.87
C SER A 145 -23.96 7.56 5.84
N VAL A 146 -23.68 8.80 5.45
CA VAL A 146 -23.93 10.01 6.25
C VAL A 146 -24.80 10.95 5.41
N PRO A 147 -26.01 11.32 5.87
CA PRO A 147 -26.85 12.29 5.19
C PRO A 147 -26.14 13.64 5.01
N GLY A 148 -26.24 14.25 3.83
CA GLY A 148 -25.52 15.46 3.44
C GLY A 148 -24.06 15.23 2.98
N CYS A 149 -23.62 13.98 2.96
CA CYS A 149 -22.32 13.50 2.47
C CYS A 149 -22.48 12.44 1.37
N GLU A 150 -23.57 12.49 0.60
CA GLU A 150 -23.90 11.46 -0.40
C GLU A 150 -22.83 11.31 -1.49
N ASP A 151 -22.18 12.41 -1.86
CA ASP A 151 -21.10 12.45 -2.85
C ASP A 151 -19.70 12.23 -2.23
N ALA A 152 -19.62 11.91 -0.93
CA ALA A 152 -18.38 11.49 -0.30
C ALA A 152 -18.14 10.00 -0.55
N GLU A 153 -16.87 9.62 -0.64
CA GLU A 153 -16.50 8.21 -0.78
C GLU A 153 -16.96 7.40 0.44
N SER A 154 -17.75 6.37 0.17
CA SER A 154 -18.55 5.68 1.19
C SER A 154 -17.97 4.34 1.60
N VAL A 155 -17.07 3.73 0.82
CA VAL A 155 -16.54 2.39 1.10
C VAL A 155 -15.07 2.46 1.49
N TRP A 156 -14.79 2.22 2.77
CA TRP A 156 -13.43 2.19 3.30
C TRP A 156 -12.92 0.75 3.40
N GLN A 157 -11.85 0.43 2.69
CA GLN A 157 -11.30 -0.93 2.61
C GLN A 157 -10.29 -1.20 3.73
N VAL A 158 -10.18 -2.45 4.16
CA VAL A 158 -9.23 -2.84 5.21
C VAL A 158 -7.81 -3.01 4.66
N ALA A 159 -6.84 -2.47 5.38
CA ALA A 159 -5.40 -2.62 5.14
C ALA A 159 -4.62 -2.80 6.45
N GLY A 160 -3.29 -2.76 6.35
CA GLY A 160 -2.38 -2.87 7.48
C GLY A 160 -2.15 -4.32 7.92
N THR A 161 -2.11 -4.53 9.22
CA THR A 161 -1.83 -5.83 9.85
C THR A 161 -2.94 -6.17 10.84
N ARG A 162 -2.98 -7.41 11.36
CA ARG A 162 -3.97 -7.75 12.39
C ARG A 162 -3.79 -6.92 13.65
N GLU A 163 -2.54 -6.63 14.01
CA GLU A 163 -2.18 -5.88 15.22
C GLU A 163 -2.37 -4.38 15.05
N ARG A 164 -2.23 -3.88 13.82
CA ARG A 164 -2.41 -2.47 13.44
C ARG A 164 -3.26 -2.40 12.18
N PRO A 165 -4.59 -2.54 12.32
CA PRO A 165 -5.49 -2.44 11.19
C PRO A 165 -5.60 -1.00 10.72
N GLU A 166 -5.77 -0.84 9.42
CA GLU A 166 -5.97 0.45 8.76
C GLU A 166 -7.23 0.38 7.91
N LEU A 167 -7.92 1.50 7.75
CA LEU A 167 -8.97 1.69 6.77
C LEU A 167 -8.44 2.65 5.73
N PHE A 168 -8.48 2.28 4.46
CA PHE A 168 -8.03 3.17 3.40
C PHE A 168 -9.11 3.31 2.34
N VAL A 169 -9.00 4.39 1.58
CA VAL A 169 -9.84 4.60 0.42
C VAL A 169 -9.07 5.37 -0.64
N LEU A 170 -9.32 5.01 -1.90
CA LEU A 170 -8.81 5.75 -3.05
C LEU A 170 -9.68 6.98 -3.24
N MET A 171 -9.06 8.15 -3.30
CA MET A 171 -9.72 9.44 -3.50
C MET A 171 -9.22 10.04 -4.81
N GLY A 172 -10.05 10.84 -5.47
CA GLY A 172 -9.62 11.60 -6.64
C GLY A 172 -9.22 10.75 -7.86
N ASP A 173 -8.15 11.16 -8.54
CA ASP A 173 -7.69 10.56 -9.80
C ASP A 173 -6.98 9.20 -9.56
N PRO A 174 -7.47 8.08 -10.16
CA PRO A 174 -6.82 6.78 -10.02
C PRO A 174 -5.39 6.73 -10.58
N ASP A 175 -5.03 7.62 -11.51
CA ASP A 175 -3.66 7.69 -12.05
C ASP A 175 -2.70 8.48 -11.14
N ALA A 176 -3.25 9.37 -10.29
CA ALA A 176 -2.47 10.10 -9.28
C ALA A 176 -2.20 9.25 -8.02
N GLY A 177 -3.10 8.32 -7.71
CA GLY A 177 -2.96 7.40 -6.57
C GLY A 177 -3.20 8.07 -5.22
N ASP A 178 -4.06 9.09 -5.17
CA ASP A 178 -4.42 9.75 -3.93
C ASP A 178 -5.17 8.77 -3.01
N VAL A 179 -4.59 8.51 -1.84
CA VAL A 179 -5.11 7.54 -0.87
C VAL A 179 -5.24 8.24 0.47
N ALA A 180 -6.41 8.13 1.09
CA ALA A 180 -6.55 8.41 2.52
C ALA A 180 -6.45 7.12 3.32
N VAL A 181 -5.67 7.14 4.39
CA VAL A 181 -5.43 6.02 5.30
C VAL A 181 -5.77 6.44 6.73
N LEU A 182 -6.82 5.84 7.28
CA LEU A 182 -7.22 5.99 8.67
C LEU A 182 -6.63 4.86 9.50
N ARG A 183 -6.04 5.24 10.63
CA ARG A 183 -5.57 4.31 11.64
C ARG A 183 -6.55 4.23 12.78
N LYS A 184 -6.72 3.02 13.32
CA LYS A 184 -7.48 2.85 14.54
C LYS A 184 -6.75 3.53 15.68
N ARG A 185 -7.40 4.46 16.36
CA ARG A 185 -6.87 5.06 17.58
C ARG A 185 -6.82 3.96 18.63
N ALA A 186 -5.65 3.77 19.23
CA ALA A 186 -5.54 2.92 20.40
C ALA A 186 -6.47 3.49 21.47
N VAL A 187 -7.40 2.68 21.95
CA VAL A 187 -8.03 2.96 23.22
C VAL A 187 -6.91 2.80 24.23
N GLU A 188 -6.36 3.90 24.75
CA GLU A 188 -5.52 3.85 25.94
C GLU A 188 -6.41 3.33 27.06
N GLN A 189 -6.43 2.01 27.22
CA GLN A 189 -7.13 1.34 28.29
C GLN A 189 -6.38 1.60 29.60
N CYS A 190 -6.61 2.78 30.22
CA CYS A 190 -6.18 3.05 31.59
C CYS A 190 -6.90 2.12 32.62
N THR A 191 -7.75 1.20 32.16
CA THR A 191 -8.40 0.15 32.97
C THR A 191 -7.47 -0.99 33.36
N ALA A 192 -6.39 -1.24 32.61
CA ALA A 192 -5.39 -2.26 32.97
C ALA A 192 -4.31 -1.74 33.95
N VAL A 193 -4.32 -0.44 34.27
CA VAL A 193 -3.35 0.20 35.15
C VAL A 193 -3.85 0.15 36.61
N PRO A 194 -3.08 -0.39 37.57
CA PRO A 194 -3.43 -0.39 38.99
C PRO A 194 -3.81 1.02 39.46
N ALA A 195 -4.79 1.14 40.36
CA ALA A 195 -5.35 2.42 40.79
C ALA A 195 -4.28 3.44 41.24
N GLN A 196 -3.18 2.96 41.84
CA GLN A 196 -2.03 3.75 42.29
C GLN A 196 -1.18 4.40 41.18
N SER A 197 -1.42 4.04 39.91
CA SER A 197 -0.67 4.52 38.74
C SER A 197 -1.54 5.28 37.71
N ARG A 198 -2.81 5.56 38.02
CA ARG A 198 -3.70 6.35 37.13
C ARG A 198 -3.32 7.83 37.01
N TRP A 199 -2.48 8.36 37.90
CA TRP A 199 -2.10 9.77 37.90
C TRP A 199 -1.23 10.16 36.68
N TRP A 200 -0.65 9.20 35.97
CA TRP A 200 0.04 9.40 34.70
C TRP A 200 -0.90 9.55 33.49
N CYS A 201 -2.16 9.09 33.58
CA CYS A 201 -3.18 9.22 32.52
C CYS A 201 -3.85 10.61 32.50
N ARG A 202 -3.23 11.65 33.08
CA ARG A 202 -3.79 13.01 33.03
C ARG A 202 -3.48 13.61 31.65
N GLU A 203 -4.54 13.89 30.90
CA GLU A 203 -4.57 14.48 29.57
C GLU A 203 -3.42 15.46 29.34
N ARG A 204 -2.61 15.23 28.30
CA ARG A 204 -1.86 16.32 27.68
C ARG A 204 -2.84 17.07 26.76
N PRO A 205 -3.13 18.36 27.02
CA PRO A 205 -3.86 19.16 26.05
C PRO A 205 -2.97 19.32 24.80
N GLY A 206 -3.52 18.93 23.65
CA GLY A 206 -2.99 19.19 22.32
C GLY A 206 -4.16 19.47 21.40
#